data_AF-A0A3N1J0K8-F1
#
_entry.id   AF-A0A3N1J0K8-F1
#
_cell.length_a   1.000
_cell.length_b   1.000
_cell.length_c   1.000
_cell.angle_alpha   90.00
_cell.angle_beta   90.00
_cell.angle_gamma   90.00
#
_symmetry.space_group_name_H-M   'P 1'
#
loop_
_entity.id
_entity.type
_entity.pdbx_description
1 polymer ?
#
loop_
_entity_poly.entity_id
_entity_poly.type
_entity_poly.pdbx_seq_one_letter_code
_entity_poly.pdbx_strand_id
1 'polypeptide(L)'
;MMEIVKGIGRRLALAMMELLTEMVISPYVWVGLLALVWYLFHPLPELFYIAEPGLFAAIAGLVLWRVRCTDRLSARVGTVRRGSVEEQEADKVLFQFDLTERIAFLAMALLIPAFCLSFMMLDTPWMLWLHHAFLALLLVWHYRLYRRLHRIKKARGYGDDNRLA
;
A
#
# COMPACT_ATOMS: atom_id res chain seq x y z
N MET A 1 15.18 9.08 25.97
CA MET A 1 14.34 7.85 26.08
C MET A 1 13.18 7.84 25.09
N MET A 2 12.33 8.88 25.02
CA MET A 2 11.16 8.91 24.12
C MET A 2 11.52 8.92 22.61
N GLU A 3 12.66 9.49 22.22
CA GLU A 3 13.14 9.45 20.83
C GLU A 3 13.67 8.06 20.40
N ILE A 4 14.34 7.35 21.31
CA ILE A 4 14.84 5.99 21.07
C ILE A 4 13.67 5.04 20.84
N VAL A 5 12.62 5.15 21.66
CA VAL A 5 11.38 4.37 21.50
C VAL A 5 10.68 4.68 20.17
N LYS A 6 10.60 5.95 19.77
CA LYS A 6 10.05 6.35 18.47
C LYS A 6 10.89 5.83 17.30
N GLY A 7 12.21 5.84 17.42
CA GLY A 7 13.13 5.29 16.42
C GLY A 7 12.96 3.77 16.24
N ILE A 8 12.87 3.03 17.34
CA ILE A 8 12.59 1.57 17.32
C ILE A 8 11.24 1.29 16.67
N GLY A 9 10.19 2.05 17.03
CA GLY A 9 8.86 1.87 16.45
C GLY A 9 8.82 2.08 14.93
N ARG A 10 9.56 3.07 14.41
CA ARG A 10 9.68 3.30 12.96
C ARG A 10 10.38 2.14 12.26
N ARG A 11 11.50 1.64 12.82
CA ARG A 11 12.22 0.49 12.28
C ARG A 11 11.35 -0.76 12.27
N LEU A 12 10.63 -1.01 13.36
CA LEU A 12 9.72 -2.15 13.46
C LEU A 12 8.57 -2.05 12.44
N ALA A 13 8.00 -0.86 12.24
CA ALA A 13 6.98 -0.66 11.21
C ALA A 13 7.50 -0.95 9.80
N LEU A 14 8.71 -0.48 9.45
CA LEU A 14 9.31 -0.78 8.15
C LEU A 14 9.63 -2.27 7.99
N ALA A 15 10.18 -2.91 9.03
CA ALA A 15 10.46 -4.34 9.04
C ALA A 15 9.18 -5.18 8.90
N MET A 16 8.09 -4.80 9.57
CA MET A 16 6.78 -5.44 9.39
C MET A 16 6.29 -5.29 7.95
N MET A 17 6.43 -4.10 7.35
CA MET A 17 6.04 -3.88 5.95
C MET A 17 6.90 -4.66 4.97
N GLU A 18 8.18 -4.85 5.27
CA GLU A 18 9.10 -5.69 4.50
C GLU A 18 8.68 -7.15 4.56
N LEU A 19 8.44 -7.68 5.77
CA LEU A 19 7.93 -9.02 5.97
C LEU A 19 6.59 -9.24 5.27
N LEU A 20 5.68 -8.26 5.32
CA LEU A 20 4.42 -8.32 4.56
C LEU A 20 4.67 -8.33 3.04
N THR A 21 5.66 -7.59 2.56
CA THR A 21 6.05 -7.56 1.14
C THR A 21 6.62 -8.91 0.71
N GLU A 22 7.47 -9.52 1.51
CA GLU A 22 8.00 -10.88 1.28
C GLU A 22 6.88 -11.93 1.28
N MET A 23 5.95 -11.84 2.24
CA MET A 23 4.78 -12.71 2.29
C MET A 23 3.90 -12.56 1.05
N VAL A 24 3.70 -11.33 0.57
CA VAL A 24 2.96 -10.99 -0.65
C VAL A 24 3.67 -11.47 -1.93
N ILE A 25 4.96 -11.77 -1.89
CA ILE A 25 5.68 -12.36 -3.03
C ILE A 25 5.67 -13.90 -2.94
N SER A 26 5.48 -14.46 -1.73
CA SER A 26 5.52 -15.90 -1.51
C SER A 26 4.31 -16.62 -2.14
N PRO A 27 4.52 -17.54 -3.10
CA PRO A 27 3.42 -18.27 -3.73
C PRO A 27 2.68 -19.19 -2.73
N TYR A 28 3.38 -19.72 -1.72
CA TYR A 28 2.77 -20.59 -0.71
C TYR A 28 1.78 -19.85 0.18
N VAL A 29 2.11 -18.61 0.55
CA VAL A 29 1.20 -17.74 1.31
C VAL A 29 -0.05 -17.47 0.50
N TRP A 30 0.09 -17.22 -0.80
CA TRP A 30 -1.06 -17.02 -1.69
C TRP A 30 -1.93 -18.25 -1.80
N VAL A 31 -1.36 -19.43 -2.04
CA VAL A 31 -2.14 -20.67 -2.14
C VAL A 31 -2.92 -20.92 -0.84
N GLY A 32 -2.28 -20.77 0.31
CA GLY A 32 -2.94 -20.93 1.61
C GLY A 32 -4.05 -19.89 1.83
N LEU A 33 -3.80 -18.62 1.50
CA LEU A 33 -4.80 -17.56 1.65
C LEU A 33 -5.98 -17.74 0.71
N LEU A 34 -5.74 -18.07 -0.56
CA LEU A 34 -6.79 -18.34 -1.54
C LEU A 34 -7.63 -19.54 -1.12
N ALA A 35 -7.02 -20.63 -0.63
CA ALA A 35 -7.74 -21.78 -0.11
C ALA A 35 -8.59 -21.43 1.12
N LEU A 36 -8.07 -20.61 2.04
CA LEU A 36 -8.80 -20.17 3.22
C LEU A 36 -9.99 -19.27 2.86
N VAL A 37 -9.77 -18.27 2.00
CA VAL A 37 -10.83 -17.38 1.52
C VAL A 37 -11.88 -18.19 0.77
N TRP A 38 -11.45 -19.12 -0.08
CA TRP A 38 -12.36 -20.00 -0.79
C TRP A 38 -13.22 -20.83 0.18
N TYR A 39 -12.60 -21.49 1.16
CA TYR A 39 -13.31 -22.27 2.17
C TYR A 39 -14.33 -21.45 2.98
N LEU A 40 -13.98 -20.20 3.34
CA LEU A 40 -14.85 -19.33 4.13
C LEU A 40 -16.03 -18.77 3.34
N PHE A 41 -15.82 -18.42 2.07
CA PHE A 41 -16.80 -17.68 1.27
C PHE A 41 -17.55 -18.54 0.25
N HIS A 42 -17.05 -19.73 -0.10
CA HIS A 42 -17.77 -20.68 -0.95
C HIS A 42 -19.21 -20.97 -0.46
N PRO A 43 -19.50 -21.17 0.84
CA PRO A 43 -20.89 -21.42 1.26
C PRO A 43 -21.79 -20.18 1.17
N LEU A 44 -21.23 -18.97 1.07
CA LEU A 44 -21.96 -17.69 1.10
C LEU A 44 -21.36 -16.71 0.06
N PRO A 45 -21.52 -16.99 -1.26
CA PRO A 45 -20.90 -16.18 -2.30
C PRO A 45 -21.42 -14.73 -2.29
N GLU A 46 -22.66 -14.50 -1.88
CA GLU A 46 -23.24 -13.15 -1.70
C GLU A 46 -22.42 -12.26 -0.74
N LEU A 47 -21.88 -12.83 0.33
CA LEU A 47 -21.03 -12.10 1.27
C LEU A 47 -19.70 -11.71 0.63
N PHE A 48 -19.15 -12.56 -0.23
CA PHE A 48 -17.92 -12.26 -0.95
C PHE A 48 -18.10 -11.02 -1.85
N TYR A 49 -19.21 -10.97 -2.60
CA TYR A 49 -19.54 -9.86 -3.49
C TYR A 49 -19.69 -8.50 -2.79
N ILE A 50 -20.05 -8.49 -1.50
CA ILE A 50 -20.18 -7.25 -0.72
C ILE A 50 -18.87 -6.94 0.03
N ALA A 51 -18.26 -7.96 0.62
CA ALA A 51 -17.06 -7.82 1.42
C ALA A 51 -15.85 -7.37 0.59
N GLU A 52 -15.68 -7.91 -0.61
CA GLU A 52 -14.52 -7.60 -1.45
C GLU A 52 -14.49 -6.13 -1.90
N PRO A 53 -15.55 -5.56 -2.51
CA PRO A 53 -15.57 -4.13 -2.85
C PRO A 53 -15.42 -3.25 -1.61
N GLY A 54 -15.99 -3.63 -0.48
CA GLY A 54 -15.84 -2.91 0.80
C GLY A 54 -14.40 -2.89 1.28
N LEU A 55 -13.71 -4.03 1.22
CA LEU A 55 -12.29 -4.15 1.55
C LEU A 55 -11.44 -3.28 0.61
N PHE A 56 -11.66 -3.36 -0.69
CA PHE A 56 -10.92 -2.53 -1.65
C PHE A 56 -11.20 -1.04 -1.50
N ALA A 57 -12.43 -0.64 -1.19
CA ALA A 57 -12.77 0.74 -0.88
C ALA A 57 -12.04 1.23 0.37
N ALA A 58 -11.97 0.41 1.43
CA ALA A 58 -11.22 0.72 2.64
C ALA A 58 -9.71 0.86 2.37
N ILE A 59 -9.11 -0.07 1.61
CA ILE A 59 -7.70 -0.02 1.22
C ILE A 59 -7.41 1.22 0.36
N ALA A 60 -8.26 1.50 -0.63
CA ALA A 60 -8.13 2.70 -1.46
C ALA A 60 -8.23 3.97 -0.60
N GLY A 61 -9.23 4.06 0.28
CA GLY A 61 -9.38 5.15 1.24
C GLY A 61 -8.14 5.35 2.11
N LEU A 62 -7.57 4.26 2.62
CA LEU A 62 -6.34 4.27 3.41
C LEU A 62 -5.16 4.81 2.60
N VAL A 63 -4.91 4.28 1.40
CA VAL A 63 -3.81 4.74 0.52
C VAL A 63 -3.95 6.23 0.21
N LEU A 64 -5.16 6.67 -0.17
CA LEU A 64 -5.42 8.08 -0.47
C LEU A 64 -5.19 8.97 0.74
N TRP A 65 -5.68 8.56 1.91
CA TRP A 65 -5.48 9.29 3.15
C TRP A 65 -3.99 9.40 3.50
N ARG A 66 -3.25 8.30 3.39
CA ARG A 66 -1.80 8.26 3.65
C ARG A 66 -1.04 9.19 2.69
N VAL A 67 -1.32 9.14 1.39
CA VAL A 67 -0.72 10.05 0.40
C VAL A 67 -1.00 11.50 0.76
N ARG A 68 -2.24 11.86 1.14
CA ARG A 68 -2.59 13.22 1.54
C ARG A 68 -1.89 13.66 2.83
N CYS A 69 -1.80 12.79 3.82
CA CYS A 69 -1.10 13.08 5.07
C CYS A 69 0.40 13.30 4.84
N THR A 70 1.02 12.45 4.02
CA THR A 70 2.45 12.58 3.66
C THR A 70 2.71 13.86 2.87
N ASP A 71 1.86 14.19 1.89
CA ASP A 71 1.95 15.45 1.14
C ASP A 71 1.86 16.67 2.07
N ARG A 72 0.84 16.72 2.94
CA ARG A 72 0.66 17.80 3.94
C ARG A 72 1.84 17.91 4.90
N LEU A 73 2.39 16.79 5.36
CA LEU A 73 3.54 16.79 6.24
C LEU A 73 4.78 17.33 5.52
N SER A 74 5.04 16.86 4.30
CA SER A 74 6.18 17.32 3.49
C SER A 74 6.10 18.81 3.16
N ALA A 75 4.87 19.33 2.94
CA ALA A 75 4.63 20.73 2.66
C ALA A 75 4.86 21.64 3.88
N ARG A 76 4.66 21.13 5.11
CA ARG A 76 4.89 21.89 6.35
C ARG A 76 6.36 21.96 6.72
N VAL A 77 7.10 20.87 6.56
CA VAL A 77 8.52 20.77 6.95
C VAL A 77 9.43 21.44 5.91
N GLY A 78 9.11 21.35 4.62
CA GLY A 78 9.95 21.92 3.56
C GLY A 78 11.31 21.21 3.42
N THR A 79 12.30 21.88 2.83
CA THR A 79 13.65 21.33 2.67
C THR A 79 14.55 21.80 3.80
N VAL A 80 15.10 20.85 4.55
CA VAL A 80 15.94 21.12 5.72
C VAL A 80 17.42 20.85 5.42
N ARG A 81 18.33 21.66 5.96
CA ARG A 81 19.78 21.46 5.81
C ARG A 81 20.26 20.34 6.75
N ARG A 82 21.09 19.43 6.22
CA ARG A 82 21.72 18.33 6.99
C ARG A 82 22.54 18.88 8.16
N GLY A 83 22.42 18.28 9.34
CA GLY A 83 23.09 18.72 10.57
C GLY A 83 22.37 19.85 11.33
N SER A 84 21.19 20.28 10.89
CA SER A 84 20.37 21.26 11.61
C SER A 84 19.46 20.58 12.64
N VAL A 85 18.97 21.36 13.61
CA VAL A 85 18.04 20.88 14.66
C VAL A 85 16.73 20.33 14.05
N GLU A 86 16.40 20.76 12.84
CA GLU A 86 15.19 20.39 12.08
C GLU A 86 15.35 19.06 11.31
N GLU A 87 16.55 18.45 11.27
CA GLU A 87 16.83 17.21 10.52
C GLU A 87 15.92 16.05 10.95
N GLN A 88 15.58 15.98 12.23
CA GLN A 88 14.64 14.96 12.75
C GLN A 88 13.24 15.06 12.13
N GLU A 89 12.81 16.26 11.72
CA GLU A 89 11.52 16.45 11.06
C GLU A 89 11.58 15.98 9.60
N ALA A 90 12.71 16.20 8.93
CA ALA A 90 12.95 15.68 7.57
C ALA A 90 13.00 14.14 7.55
N ASP A 91 13.65 13.51 8.53
CA ASP A 91 13.66 12.05 8.69
C ASP A 91 12.26 11.48 8.90
N LYS A 92 11.41 12.21 9.63
CA LYS A 92 10.00 11.82 9.81
C LYS A 92 9.24 11.89 8.49
N VAL A 93 9.50 12.90 7.66
CA VAL A 93 8.88 13.02 6.32
C VAL A 93 9.31 11.85 5.42
N LEU A 94 10.61 11.54 5.37
CA LEU A 94 11.15 10.41 4.61
C LEU A 94 10.50 9.08 5.02
N PHE A 95 10.44 8.81 6.33
CA PHE A 95 9.76 7.62 6.84
C PHE A 95 8.29 7.54 6.39
N GLN A 96 7.56 8.66 6.37
CA GLN A 96 6.17 8.65 5.91
C GLN A 96 6.06 8.40 4.40
N PHE A 97 7.00 8.90 3.59
CA PHE A 97 7.06 8.57 2.17
C PHE A 97 7.28 7.07 1.96
N ASP A 98 8.31 6.49 2.56
CA ASP A 98 8.65 5.07 2.39
C ASP A 98 7.51 4.16 2.87
N LEU A 99 6.91 4.47 4.02
CA LEU A 99 5.76 3.73 4.53
C LEU A 99 4.56 3.81 3.58
N THR A 100 4.31 4.99 3.00
CA THR A 100 3.20 5.18 2.05
C THR A 100 3.46 4.45 0.73
N GLU A 101 4.71 4.45 0.25
CA GLU A 101 5.10 3.69 -0.94
C GLU A 101 4.89 2.18 -0.74
N ARG A 102 5.31 1.62 0.40
CA ARG A 102 5.09 0.21 0.74
C ARG A 102 3.61 -0.15 0.86
N ILE A 103 2.80 0.71 1.50
CA ILE A 103 1.34 0.48 1.59
C ILE A 103 0.70 0.50 0.19
N ALA A 104 1.08 1.45 -0.67
CA ALA A 104 0.57 1.53 -2.03
C ALA A 104 0.98 0.31 -2.87
N PHE A 105 2.21 -0.18 -2.70
CA PHE A 105 2.69 -1.42 -3.33
C PHE A 105 1.88 -2.65 -2.89
N LEU A 106 1.72 -2.86 -1.59
CA LEU A 106 0.92 -3.98 -1.06
C LEU A 106 -0.53 -3.93 -1.56
N ALA A 107 -1.13 -2.74 -1.63
CA ALA A 107 -2.48 -2.56 -2.17
C ALA A 107 -2.59 -2.99 -3.64
N MET A 108 -1.59 -2.67 -4.47
CA MET A 108 -1.55 -3.14 -5.86
C MET A 108 -1.35 -4.66 -5.94
N ALA A 109 -0.48 -5.21 -5.10
CA ALA A 109 -0.20 -6.64 -5.11
C ALA A 109 -1.41 -7.48 -4.69
N LEU A 110 -2.26 -6.98 -3.80
CA LEU A 110 -3.54 -7.60 -3.41
C LEU A 110 -4.57 -7.71 -4.55
N LEU A 111 -4.35 -7.05 -5.70
CA LEU A 111 -5.24 -7.20 -6.86
C LEU A 111 -5.02 -8.54 -7.58
N ILE A 112 -3.81 -9.10 -7.51
CA ILE A 112 -3.46 -10.40 -8.11
C ILE A 112 -4.26 -11.56 -7.51
N PRO A 113 -4.29 -11.78 -6.18
CA PRO A 113 -5.10 -12.85 -5.61
C PRO A 113 -6.60 -12.64 -5.86
N ALA A 114 -7.11 -11.40 -5.83
CA ALA A 114 -8.51 -11.13 -6.15
C ALA A 114 -8.85 -11.53 -7.59
N PHE A 115 -7.96 -11.20 -8.54
CA PHE A 115 -8.06 -11.66 -9.92
C PHE A 115 -8.10 -13.19 -10.01
N CYS A 116 -7.20 -13.90 -9.33
CA CYS A 116 -7.20 -15.36 -9.31
C CYS A 116 -8.47 -15.96 -8.68
N LEU A 117 -8.91 -15.40 -7.55
CA LEU A 117 -10.08 -15.87 -6.82
C LEU A 117 -11.38 -15.66 -7.61
N SER A 118 -11.41 -14.63 -8.46
CA SER A 118 -12.56 -14.36 -9.34
C SER A 118 -12.91 -15.54 -10.25
N PHE A 119 -11.92 -16.30 -10.74
CA PHE A 119 -12.17 -17.49 -11.56
C PHE A 119 -12.76 -18.66 -10.76
N MET A 120 -12.58 -18.68 -9.44
CA MET A 120 -13.08 -19.74 -8.56
C MET A 120 -14.46 -19.40 -7.98
N MET A 121 -14.81 -18.11 -7.89
CA MET A 121 -16.03 -17.62 -7.23
C MET A 121 -17.09 -17.10 -8.18
N LEU A 122 -16.71 -16.68 -9.40
CA LEU A 122 -17.62 -16.04 -10.35
C LEU A 122 -18.00 -17.01 -11.46
N ASP A 123 -19.25 -17.49 -11.41
CA ASP A 123 -19.75 -18.47 -12.39
C ASP A 123 -20.23 -17.82 -13.70
N THR A 124 -20.51 -16.52 -13.70
CA THR A 124 -21.07 -15.84 -14.90
C THR A 124 -20.01 -15.01 -15.63
N PRO A 125 -19.91 -15.12 -16.98
CA PRO A 125 -18.94 -14.36 -17.76
C PRO A 125 -19.07 -12.85 -17.56
N TRP A 126 -20.31 -12.33 -17.47
CA TRP A 126 -20.53 -10.89 -17.29
C TRP A 126 -20.03 -10.37 -15.94
N MET A 127 -20.27 -11.10 -14.84
CA MET A 127 -19.73 -10.71 -13.53
C MET A 127 -18.20 -10.74 -13.52
N LEU A 128 -17.60 -11.76 -14.16
CA LEU A 128 -16.15 -11.86 -14.30
C LEU A 128 -15.57 -10.64 -15.04
N TRP A 129 -16.18 -10.24 -16.16
CA TRP A 129 -15.77 -9.04 -16.91
C TRP A 129 -15.91 -7.76 -16.07
N LEU A 130 -17.03 -7.59 -15.37
CA LEU A 130 -17.26 -6.43 -14.51
C LEU A 130 -16.24 -6.36 -13.36
N HIS A 131 -15.96 -7.49 -12.72
CA HIS A 131 -14.99 -7.60 -11.64
C HIS A 131 -13.57 -7.30 -12.16
N HIS A 132 -13.17 -7.84 -13.31
CA HIS A 132 -11.87 -7.52 -13.92
C HIS A 132 -11.75 -6.05 -14.31
N ALA A 133 -12.82 -5.44 -14.85
CA ALA A 133 -12.84 -4.01 -15.13
C ALA A 133 -12.66 -3.19 -13.83
N PHE A 134 -13.31 -3.60 -12.73
CA PHE A 134 -13.14 -2.99 -11.42
C PHE A 134 -11.69 -3.12 -10.90
N LEU A 135 -11.09 -4.31 -10.95
CA LEU A 135 -9.70 -4.52 -10.56
C LEU A 135 -8.73 -3.70 -11.42
N ALA A 136 -8.97 -3.61 -12.73
CA ALA A 136 -8.16 -2.79 -13.64
C ALA A 136 -8.25 -1.29 -13.30
N LEU A 137 -9.46 -0.80 -12.99
CA LEU A 137 -9.65 0.58 -12.53
C LEU A 137 -8.89 0.85 -11.23
N LEU A 138 -8.96 -0.07 -10.26
CA LEU A 138 -8.19 0.02 -9.01
C LEU A 138 -6.68 0.02 -9.27
N LEU A 139 -6.19 -0.87 -10.13
CA LEU A 139 -4.77 -0.93 -10.48
C LEU A 139 -4.29 0.40 -11.06
N VAL A 140 -5.02 0.94 -12.05
CA VAL A 140 -4.70 2.23 -12.66
C VAL A 140 -4.74 3.36 -11.62
N TRP A 141 -5.72 3.33 -10.73
CA TRP A 141 -5.88 4.33 -9.68
C TRP A 141 -4.72 4.28 -8.66
N HIS A 142 -4.37 3.10 -8.15
CA HIS A 142 -3.25 2.92 -7.23
C HIS A 142 -1.92 3.30 -7.90
N TYR A 143 -1.72 2.90 -9.17
CA TYR A 143 -0.54 3.26 -9.94
C TYR A 143 -0.41 4.78 -10.12
N ARG A 144 -1.52 5.48 -10.41
CA ARG A 144 -1.54 6.95 -10.49
C ARG A 144 -1.19 7.61 -9.15
N LEU A 145 -1.67 7.08 -8.03
CA LEU A 145 -1.31 7.58 -6.70
C LEU A 145 0.15 7.34 -6.37
N TYR A 146 0.68 6.15 -6.65
CA TYR A 146 2.08 5.82 -6.49
C TYR A 146 2.97 6.78 -7.30
N ARG A 147 2.66 6.99 -8.59
CA ARG A 147 3.38 7.98 -9.43
C ARG A 147 3.24 9.41 -8.94
N ARG A 148 2.08 9.79 -8.39
CA ARG A 148 1.89 11.12 -7.77
C ARG A 148 2.78 11.27 -6.54
N LEU A 149 2.83 10.27 -5.67
CA LEU A 149 3.66 10.28 -4.47
C LEU A 149 5.15 10.43 -4.82
N HIS A 150 5.64 9.67 -5.80
CA HIS A 150 7.02 9.79 -6.26
C HIS A 150 7.34 11.17 -6.85
N ARG A 151 6.42 11.76 -7.61
CA ARG A 151 6.55 13.14 -8.11
C ARG A 151 6.61 14.16 -6.97
N ILE A 152 5.80 13.99 -5.91
CA ILE A 152 5.82 14.86 -4.73
C ILE A 152 7.17 14.69 -4.00
N LYS A 153 7.61 13.45 -3.75
CA LYS A 153 8.90 13.14 -3.11
C LYS A 153 10.05 13.85 -3.85
N LYS A 154 10.09 13.74 -5.18
CA LYS A 154 11.07 14.40 -6.04
C LYS A 154 10.97 15.93 -6.01
N ALA A 155 9.76 16.50 -6.17
CA ALA A 155 9.55 17.95 -6.17
C ALA A 155 9.92 18.62 -4.83
N ARG A 156 9.87 17.86 -3.73
CA ARG A 156 10.23 18.32 -2.39
C ARG A 156 11.70 18.08 -2.03
N GLY A 157 12.51 17.55 -2.95
CA GLY A 157 13.95 17.32 -2.72
C GLY A 157 14.27 16.05 -1.91
N TYR A 158 13.29 15.17 -1.70
CA TYR A 158 13.47 13.89 -0.99
C TYR A 158 13.70 12.70 -1.92
N GLY A 159 13.85 12.93 -3.23
CA GLY A 159 13.93 11.87 -4.26
C GLY A 159 15.34 11.43 -4.64
N ASP A 160 16.38 12.11 -4.15
CA ASP A 160 17.78 11.82 -4.52
C ASP A 160 18.45 10.93 -3.47
N ASP A 161 18.13 9.63 -3.52
CA ASP A 161 18.88 8.59 -2.81
C ASP A 161 20.28 8.34 -3.43
N ASN A 162 20.62 9.01 -4.55
CA ASN A 162 21.90 8.88 -5.27
C ASN A 162 23.04 9.78 -4.78
N ARG A 163 22.95 10.42 -3.60
CA ARG A 163 24.07 11.19 -3.01
C ARG A 163 24.81 10.47 -1.88
N LEU A 164 24.52 9.18 -1.65
CA LEU A 164 25.17 8.36 -0.61
C LEU A 164 25.63 6.98 -1.12
N ALA A 165 25.99 6.89 -2.40
CA ALA A 165 26.79 5.79 -2.93
C ALA A 165 28.21 6.30 -3.23
#